data_AF-A0A507FLD2-F1
#
_entry.id   AF-A0A507FLD2-F1
#
_cell.length_a   1.000
_cell.length_b   1.000
_cell.length_c   1.000
_cell.angle_alpha   90.00
_cell.angle_beta   90.00
_cell.angle_gamma   90.00
#
_symmetry.space_group_name_H-M   'P 1'
#
loop_
_entity.id
_entity.type
_entity.pdbx_description
1 polymer ?
#
loop_
_entity_poly.entity_id
_entity_poly.type
_entity_poly.pdbx_seq_one_letter_code
_entity_poly.pdbx_strand_id
1 'polypeptide(L)'
;MSQGASSIEIRLEQDIFAEVAKLIAPIAEAYVLDMKIEDQHIKKALPLLGETEVASATAIKIEKFAIKGVVMPINEGFVNVNIDDAEFKVSMDVTALGGHLGITTVSAILDVDAKVRFVLEQNKMKTDVYECAVALRDFDTQIGTGITGDILSYVTEMIESVLKSSIEASLQSTVTSSLEQALDSILSRQWDIAGNVSKVFYNLAVHFLETPTVTKANGLMIVIGIDANYKMDAEAGVAALKIEH
;
A
#
# COMPACT_ATOMS: atom_id res chain seq x y z
N MET A 1 33.41 -12.87 18.53
CA MET A 1 32.63 -13.74 17.64
C MET A 1 32.07 -12.85 16.55
N SER A 2 32.48 -13.04 15.30
CA SER A 2 31.90 -12.31 14.16
C SER A 2 30.45 -12.80 13.98
N GLN A 3 29.47 -11.93 14.19
CA GLN A 3 28.08 -12.22 13.79
C GLN A 3 28.01 -12.39 12.27
N GLY A 4 27.23 -13.37 11.79
CA GLY A 4 26.90 -13.49 10.36
C GLY A 4 27.95 -14.15 9.46
N ALA A 5 28.85 -14.99 9.97
CA ALA A 5 29.84 -15.67 9.14
C ALA A 5 29.25 -16.89 8.39
N SER A 6 28.44 -16.62 7.36
CA SER A 6 28.11 -17.47 6.19
C SER A 6 27.14 -16.72 5.26
N SER A 7 27.57 -16.27 4.08
CA SER A 7 26.80 -15.45 3.13
C SER A 7 25.97 -16.31 2.17
N ILE A 8 24.70 -16.56 2.50
CA ILE A 8 23.77 -17.18 1.54
C ILE A 8 23.24 -16.06 0.64
N GLU A 9 23.39 -16.24 -0.67
CA GLU A 9 22.75 -15.39 -1.67
C GLU A 9 21.39 -16.00 -2.05
N ILE A 10 20.35 -15.20 -1.90
CA ILE A 10 18.98 -15.55 -2.31
C ILE A 10 18.63 -14.69 -3.51
N ARG A 11 18.15 -15.38 -4.55
CA ARG A 11 17.73 -14.79 -5.81
C ARG A 11 16.23 -14.96 -5.99
N LEU A 12 15.53 -13.83 -6.07
CA LEU A 12 14.10 -13.76 -6.32
C LEU A 12 13.87 -13.25 -7.74
N GLU A 13 13.44 -14.15 -8.63
CA GLU A 13 13.27 -13.88 -10.06
C GLU A 13 11.90 -13.28 -10.40
N GLN A 14 11.64 -13.03 -11.68
CA GLN A 14 10.39 -12.40 -12.12
C GLN A 14 9.13 -13.20 -11.78
N ASP A 15 9.23 -14.51 -11.65
CA ASP A 15 8.13 -15.41 -11.33
C ASP A 15 7.57 -15.16 -9.92
N ILE A 16 8.41 -14.94 -8.92
CA ILE A 16 7.93 -14.63 -7.57
C ILE A 16 7.16 -13.31 -7.55
N PHE A 17 7.59 -12.29 -8.30
CA PHE A 17 6.87 -11.02 -8.39
C PHE A 17 5.52 -11.15 -9.11
N ALA A 18 5.40 -12.08 -10.05
CA ALA A 18 4.10 -12.41 -10.66
C ALA A 18 3.14 -13.07 -9.66
N GLU A 19 3.66 -13.88 -8.73
CA GLU A 19 2.85 -14.45 -7.64
C GLU A 19 2.50 -13.40 -6.56
N VAL A 20 3.46 -12.54 -6.20
CA VAL A 20 3.23 -11.41 -5.27
C VAL A 20 2.17 -10.45 -5.82
N ALA A 21 2.17 -10.16 -7.12
CA ALA A 21 1.19 -9.30 -7.77
C ALA A 21 -0.26 -9.75 -7.52
N LYS A 22 -0.51 -11.06 -7.39
CA LYS A 22 -1.84 -11.62 -7.07
C LYS A 22 -2.32 -11.27 -5.67
N LEU A 23 -1.40 -10.95 -4.76
CA LEU A 23 -1.69 -10.53 -3.39
C LEU A 23 -1.83 -9.01 -3.29
N ILE A 24 -1.17 -8.25 -4.16
CA ILE A 24 -1.22 -6.77 -4.13
C ILE A 24 -2.63 -6.25 -4.39
N ALA A 25 -3.34 -6.78 -5.40
CA ALA A 25 -4.69 -6.34 -5.74
C ALA A 25 -5.66 -6.37 -4.52
N PRO A 26 -5.92 -7.52 -3.87
CA PRO A 26 -6.86 -7.57 -2.75
C PRO A 26 -6.40 -6.74 -1.53
N ILE A 27 -5.09 -6.56 -1.33
CA ILE A 27 -4.57 -5.71 -0.24
C ILE A 27 -4.83 -4.24 -0.54
N ALA A 28 -4.45 -3.76 -1.74
CA ALA A 28 -4.70 -2.38 -2.15
C ALA A 28 -6.20 -2.04 -2.16
N GLU A 29 -7.04 -2.98 -2.61
CA GLU A 29 -8.50 -2.88 -2.55
C GLU A 29 -9.01 -2.65 -1.12
N ALA A 30 -8.56 -3.46 -0.16
CA ALA A 30 -8.96 -3.32 1.24
C ALA A 30 -8.54 -1.96 1.82
N TYR A 31 -7.30 -1.51 1.57
CA TYR A 31 -6.79 -0.24 2.09
C TYR A 31 -7.54 0.97 1.51
N VAL A 32 -7.83 0.98 0.21
CA VAL A 32 -8.52 2.09 -0.44
C VAL A 32 -10.00 2.14 -0.03
N LEU A 33 -10.66 0.98 0.17
CA LEU A 33 -12.04 0.96 0.65
C LEU A 33 -12.19 1.43 2.10
N ASP A 34 -11.16 1.23 2.93
CA ASP A 34 -11.12 1.73 4.31
C ASP A 34 -10.61 3.18 4.41
N MET A 35 -10.17 3.78 3.29
CA MET A 35 -9.64 5.14 3.26
C MET A 35 -10.73 6.18 3.59
N LYS A 36 -10.35 7.16 4.41
CA LYS A 36 -11.17 8.34 4.69
C LYS A 36 -10.65 9.52 3.88
N ILE A 37 -11.54 10.14 3.12
CA ILE A 37 -11.26 11.39 2.40
C ILE A 37 -11.86 12.53 3.23
N GLU A 38 -11.07 13.54 3.53
CA GLU A 38 -11.52 14.72 4.28
C GLU A 38 -12.52 15.53 3.47
N ASP A 39 -13.47 16.16 4.17
CA ASP A 39 -14.43 17.07 3.56
C ASP A 39 -13.69 18.21 2.84
N GLN A 40 -14.16 18.55 1.65
CA GLN A 40 -13.55 19.56 0.79
C GLN A 40 -14.43 20.82 0.78
N HIS A 41 -13.82 21.98 1.04
CA HIS A 41 -14.51 23.26 1.12
C HIS A 41 -13.88 24.28 0.19
N ILE A 42 -14.69 24.87 -0.70
CA ILE A 42 -14.26 25.89 -1.66
C ILE A 42 -14.74 27.25 -1.17
N LYS A 43 -13.81 28.10 -0.75
CA LYS A 43 -14.09 29.47 -0.34
C LYS A 43 -13.65 30.46 -1.43
N LYS A 44 -14.46 31.47 -1.68
CA LYS A 44 -14.11 32.61 -2.55
C LYS A 44 -14.35 33.92 -1.80
N ALA A 45 -13.47 34.87 -2.02
CA ALA A 45 -13.69 36.25 -1.58
C ALA A 45 -14.77 36.89 -2.47
N LEU A 46 -15.92 37.20 -1.89
CA LEU A 46 -17.02 37.88 -2.57
C LEU A 46 -17.07 39.36 -2.15
N PRO A 47 -17.31 40.30 -3.08
CA PRO A 47 -17.52 41.70 -2.74
C PRO A 47 -18.63 41.82 -1.68
N LEU A 48 -18.39 42.62 -0.64
CA LEU A 48 -19.32 42.90 0.47
C LEU A 48 -19.62 41.74 1.44
N LEU A 49 -19.28 40.49 1.11
CA LEU A 49 -19.56 39.32 1.95
C LEU A 49 -18.29 38.68 2.55
N GLY A 50 -17.10 39.05 2.07
CA GLY A 50 -15.84 38.48 2.55
C GLY A 50 -15.60 37.07 2.02
N GLU A 51 -14.75 36.29 2.70
CA GLU A 51 -14.56 34.88 2.37
C GLU A 51 -15.84 34.10 2.65
N THR A 52 -16.45 33.58 1.59
CA THR A 52 -17.70 32.81 1.64
C THR A 52 -17.48 31.44 1.01
N GLU A 53 -18.01 30.39 1.64
CA GLU A 53 -18.04 29.07 1.03
C GLU A 53 -19.02 29.08 -0.15
N VAL A 54 -18.50 28.78 -1.34
CA VAL A 54 -19.28 28.74 -2.58
C VAL A 54 -19.64 27.32 -3.00
N ALA A 55 -18.89 26.33 -2.50
CA ALA A 55 -19.20 24.92 -2.64
C ALA A 55 -18.48 24.06 -1.60
N SER A 56 -19.02 22.89 -1.33
CA SER A 56 -18.41 21.86 -0.49
C SER A 56 -18.80 20.46 -0.96
N ALA A 57 -17.91 19.51 -0.71
CA ALA A 57 -18.15 18.08 -0.83
C ALA A 57 -17.90 17.45 0.53
N THR A 58 -18.93 16.86 1.11
CA THR A 58 -18.88 16.25 2.45
C THR A 58 -19.28 14.78 2.39
N ALA A 59 -19.02 14.03 3.47
CA ALA A 59 -19.38 12.62 3.56
C ALA A 59 -18.82 11.79 2.39
N ILE A 60 -17.59 12.12 1.98
CA ILE A 60 -16.93 11.49 0.83
C ILE A 60 -16.62 10.03 1.17
N LYS A 61 -17.20 9.11 0.40
CA LYS A 61 -17.09 7.67 0.61
C LYS A 61 -16.71 6.95 -0.68
N ILE A 62 -15.66 6.14 -0.61
CA ILE A 62 -15.30 5.24 -1.71
C ILE A 62 -16.27 4.08 -1.70
N GLU A 63 -17.01 3.94 -2.80
CA GLU A 63 -18.02 2.90 -2.99
C GLU A 63 -17.46 1.70 -3.73
N LYS A 64 -16.45 1.92 -4.58
CA LYS A 64 -15.82 0.87 -5.36
C LYS A 64 -14.37 1.21 -5.65
N PHE A 65 -13.52 0.22 -5.46
CA PHE A 65 -12.19 0.19 -6.03
C PHE A 65 -11.91 -1.27 -6.43
N ALA A 66 -11.74 -1.52 -7.74
CA ALA A 66 -11.60 -2.87 -8.27
C ALA A 66 -10.46 -2.97 -9.27
N ILE A 67 -9.46 -3.77 -8.94
CA ILE A 67 -8.24 -3.97 -9.71
C ILE A 67 -8.39 -5.25 -10.55
N LYS A 68 -8.23 -5.13 -11.87
CA LYS A 68 -8.30 -6.30 -12.78
C LYS A 68 -7.00 -7.10 -12.81
N GLY A 69 -5.87 -6.42 -12.62
CA GLY A 69 -4.57 -7.04 -12.62
C GLY A 69 -3.50 -6.08 -12.10
N VAL A 70 -2.42 -6.67 -11.62
CA VAL A 70 -1.21 -5.96 -11.20
C VAL A 70 -0.05 -6.58 -11.97
N VAL A 71 0.83 -5.75 -12.50
CA VAL A 71 2.06 -6.22 -13.15
C VAL A 71 3.24 -5.67 -12.37
N MET A 72 4.17 -6.56 -12.00
CA MET A 72 5.36 -6.20 -11.22
C MET A 72 6.66 -6.49 -11.96
N PRO A 73 7.00 -5.74 -13.03
CA PRO A 73 8.18 -6.03 -13.82
C PRO A 73 9.46 -5.59 -13.09
N ILE A 74 10.47 -6.45 -13.11
CA ILE A 74 11.80 -6.13 -12.61
C ILE A 74 12.51 -5.19 -13.60
N ASN A 75 13.02 -4.09 -13.09
CA ASN A 75 13.86 -3.13 -13.80
C ASN A 75 15.24 -3.03 -13.16
N GLU A 76 16.13 -2.26 -13.82
CA GLU A 76 17.45 -2.03 -13.26
C GLU A 76 17.32 -1.07 -12.05
N GLY A 77 17.65 -1.56 -10.86
CA GLY A 77 17.60 -0.80 -9.61
C GLY A 77 16.24 -0.77 -8.89
N PHE A 78 15.15 -1.25 -9.48
CA PHE A 78 13.82 -1.23 -8.87
C PHE A 78 12.87 -2.27 -9.47
N VAL A 79 11.78 -2.54 -8.76
CA VAL A 79 10.61 -3.29 -9.25
C VAL A 79 9.50 -2.27 -9.50
N ASN A 80 8.93 -2.26 -10.69
CA ASN A 80 7.75 -1.45 -10.95
C ASN A 80 6.52 -2.16 -10.39
N VAL A 81 5.50 -1.41 -10.00
CA VAL A 81 4.16 -1.91 -9.68
C VAL A 81 3.18 -1.11 -10.50
N ASN A 82 2.55 -1.78 -11.47
CA ASN A 82 1.62 -1.16 -12.40
C ASN A 82 0.22 -1.71 -12.14
N ILE A 83 -0.73 -0.81 -11.95
CA ILE A 83 -2.17 -1.09 -11.85
C ILE A 83 -2.82 -0.26 -12.94
N ASP A 84 -3.33 -0.92 -13.97
CA ASP A 84 -3.98 -0.25 -15.10
C ASP A 84 -5.50 -0.54 -15.09
N ASP A 85 -6.28 0.46 -15.50
CA ASP A 85 -7.73 0.35 -15.71
C ASP A 85 -8.52 -0.15 -14.48
N ALA A 86 -8.12 0.27 -13.28
CA ALA A 86 -8.85 -0.03 -12.06
C ALA A 86 -10.14 0.80 -11.98
N GLU A 87 -11.26 0.15 -11.64
CA GLU A 87 -12.55 0.83 -11.56
C GLU A 87 -12.66 1.56 -10.22
N PHE A 88 -12.85 2.87 -10.26
CA PHE A 88 -12.98 3.71 -9.07
C PHE A 88 -14.37 4.37 -9.03
N LYS A 89 -15.01 4.33 -7.87
CA LYS A 89 -16.28 5.00 -7.63
C LYS A 89 -16.30 5.64 -6.25
N VAL A 90 -16.62 6.91 -6.20
CA VAL A 90 -16.78 7.69 -4.97
C VAL A 90 -18.15 8.35 -4.94
N SER A 91 -18.75 8.42 -3.77
CA SER A 91 -19.97 9.17 -3.51
C SER A 91 -19.71 10.26 -2.49
N MET A 92 -20.50 11.32 -2.53
CA MET A 92 -20.33 12.50 -1.69
C MET A 92 -21.62 13.33 -1.68
N ASP A 93 -21.81 14.10 -0.62
CA ASP A 93 -22.83 15.14 -0.56
C ASP A 93 -22.25 16.46 -1.06
N VAL A 94 -22.83 17.02 -2.13
CA VAL A 94 -22.34 18.28 -2.71
C VAL A 94 -23.29 19.42 -2.39
N THR A 95 -22.72 20.53 -1.95
CA THR A 95 -23.40 21.83 -1.87
C THR A 95 -22.68 22.79 -2.81
N ALA A 96 -23.42 23.53 -3.64
CA ALA A 96 -22.85 24.58 -4.48
C ALA A 96 -23.87 25.70 -4.71
N LEU A 97 -23.39 26.93 -4.91
CA LEU A 97 -24.23 28.09 -5.25
C LEU A 97 -25.38 28.33 -4.24
N GLY A 98 -25.15 28.01 -2.96
CA GLY A 98 -26.14 28.17 -1.89
C GLY A 98 -27.25 27.11 -1.86
N GLY A 99 -27.14 26.05 -2.68
CA GLY A 99 -28.08 24.93 -2.72
C GLY A 99 -27.41 23.58 -2.49
N HIS A 100 -28.09 22.67 -1.81
CA HIS A 100 -27.69 21.28 -1.69
C HIS A 100 -28.06 20.53 -2.98
N LEU A 101 -27.07 19.89 -3.60
CA LEU A 101 -27.20 19.21 -4.90
C LEU A 101 -27.52 17.72 -4.78
N GLY A 102 -27.67 17.22 -3.55
CA GLY A 102 -27.90 15.81 -3.25
C GLY A 102 -26.62 14.98 -3.32
N ILE A 103 -26.82 13.65 -3.23
CA ILE A 103 -25.74 12.69 -3.39
C ILE A 103 -25.23 12.77 -4.82
N THR A 104 -23.95 13.09 -4.94
CA THR A 104 -23.20 13.08 -6.19
C THR A 104 -22.30 11.87 -6.21
N THR A 105 -22.27 11.19 -7.35
CA THR A 105 -21.40 10.05 -7.58
C THR A 105 -20.40 10.40 -8.66
N VAL A 106 -19.14 10.07 -8.43
CA VAL A 106 -18.10 10.12 -9.45
C VAL A 106 -17.66 8.70 -9.76
N SER A 107 -17.61 8.37 -11.05
CA SER A 107 -16.95 7.17 -11.56
C SER A 107 -15.71 7.58 -12.32
N ALA A 108 -14.62 6.84 -12.14
CA ALA A 108 -13.37 7.09 -12.84
C ALA A 108 -12.63 5.79 -13.10
N ILE A 109 -11.65 5.86 -14.00
CA ILE A 109 -10.65 4.82 -14.21
C ILE A 109 -9.37 5.28 -13.54
N LEU A 110 -8.77 4.40 -12.74
CA LEU A 110 -7.53 4.67 -12.02
C LEU A 110 -6.37 3.91 -12.64
N ASP A 111 -5.27 4.61 -12.89
CA ASP A 111 -3.96 4.01 -13.14
C ASP A 111 -2.98 4.35 -12.02
N VAL A 112 -2.13 3.39 -11.66
CA VAL A 112 -1.03 3.55 -10.70
C VAL A 112 0.26 3.05 -11.31
N ASP A 113 1.30 3.88 -11.26
CA ASP A 113 2.68 3.50 -11.55
C ASP A 113 3.55 3.80 -10.33
N ALA A 114 4.09 2.76 -9.69
CA ALA A 114 4.95 2.90 -8.52
C ALA A 114 6.29 2.20 -8.72
N LYS A 115 7.36 2.84 -8.23
CA LYS A 115 8.71 2.27 -8.22
C LYS A 115 9.10 1.88 -6.82
N VAL A 116 9.50 0.62 -6.69
CA VAL A 116 9.81 0.02 -5.41
C VAL A 116 11.26 -0.43 -5.40
N ARG A 117 11.95 -0.11 -4.32
CA ARG A 117 13.25 -0.70 -4.00
C ARG A 117 13.24 -1.27 -2.59
N PHE A 118 14.27 -2.02 -2.26
CA PHE A 118 14.43 -2.62 -0.95
C PHE A 118 15.67 -2.04 -0.29
N VAL A 119 15.49 -1.55 0.94
CA VAL A 119 16.52 -0.89 1.72
C VAL A 119 16.82 -1.69 2.98
N LEU A 120 17.99 -1.46 3.57
CA LEU A 120 18.37 -2.06 4.84
C LEU A 120 18.29 -1.01 5.95
N GLU A 121 17.33 -1.15 6.86
CA GLU A 121 17.17 -0.29 8.04
C GLU A 121 17.31 -1.12 9.32
N GLN A 122 18.27 -0.75 10.18
CA GLN A 122 18.47 -1.43 11.47
C GLN A 122 18.59 -2.97 11.34
N ASN A 123 19.33 -3.44 10.33
CA ASN A 123 19.50 -4.85 9.97
C ASN A 123 18.22 -5.59 9.56
N LYS A 124 17.18 -4.85 9.16
CA LYS A 124 15.95 -5.40 8.58
C LYS A 124 15.80 -4.89 7.15
N MET A 125 15.46 -5.80 6.25
CA MET A 125 14.99 -5.39 4.94
C MET A 125 13.68 -4.61 5.11
N LYS A 126 13.52 -3.54 4.33
CA LYS A 126 12.28 -2.80 4.21
C LYS A 126 12.03 -2.42 2.77
N THR A 127 10.77 -2.29 2.45
CA THR A 127 10.27 -1.80 1.17
C THR A 127 10.26 -0.28 1.21
N ASP A 128 10.76 0.34 0.16
CA ASP A 128 10.74 1.79 -0.05
C ASP A 128 10.07 2.09 -1.39
N VAL A 129 8.87 2.66 -1.34
CA VAL A 129 8.13 3.14 -2.51
C VAL A 129 8.53 4.60 -2.73
N TYR A 130 9.57 4.82 -3.52
CA TYR A 130 10.21 6.13 -3.64
C TYR A 130 9.61 7.01 -4.75
N GLU A 131 8.86 6.42 -5.68
CA GLU A 131 8.03 7.12 -6.66
C GLU A 131 6.69 6.40 -6.77
N CYS A 132 5.60 7.15 -6.72
CA CYS A 132 4.24 6.64 -6.89
C CYS A 132 3.40 7.72 -7.59
N ALA A 133 2.91 7.41 -8.78
CA ALA A 133 2.03 8.25 -9.55
C ALA A 133 0.65 7.61 -9.62
N VAL A 134 -0.39 8.41 -9.33
CA VAL A 134 -1.79 8.01 -9.43
C VAL A 134 -2.48 8.95 -10.38
N ALA A 135 -3.23 8.41 -11.34
CA ALA A 135 -3.97 9.19 -12.31
C ALA A 135 -5.43 8.72 -12.38
N LEU A 136 -6.36 9.67 -12.22
CA LEU A 136 -7.77 9.45 -12.51
C LEU A 136 -8.10 9.90 -13.94
N ARG A 137 -8.58 8.96 -14.74
CA ARG A 137 -9.12 9.16 -16.09
C ARG A 137 -10.64 9.01 -16.10
N ASP A 138 -11.27 9.52 -17.15
CA ASP A 138 -12.71 9.37 -17.41
C ASP A 138 -13.57 9.73 -16.18
N PHE A 139 -13.28 10.90 -15.58
CA PHE A 139 -13.92 11.40 -14.37
C PHE A 139 -15.37 11.82 -14.64
N ASP A 140 -16.29 10.85 -14.63
CA ASP A 140 -17.71 11.05 -14.90
C ASP A 140 -18.48 11.39 -13.62
N THR A 141 -19.13 12.55 -13.61
CA THR A 141 -19.86 13.06 -12.45
C THR A 141 -21.37 12.97 -12.67
N GLN A 142 -22.07 12.28 -11.77
CA GLN A 142 -23.52 12.11 -11.76
C GLN A 142 -24.11 12.80 -10.53
N ILE A 143 -24.87 13.87 -10.76
CA ILE A 143 -25.49 14.67 -9.70
C ILE A 143 -26.93 14.22 -9.51
N GLY A 144 -27.35 13.94 -8.27
CA GLY A 144 -28.69 13.44 -7.94
C GLY A 144 -29.84 14.44 -8.11
N THR A 145 -29.59 15.65 -8.61
CA THR A 145 -30.60 16.69 -8.83
C THR A 145 -30.90 16.87 -10.31
N GLY A 146 -32.13 17.25 -10.65
CA GLY A 146 -32.58 17.53 -12.02
C GLY A 146 -32.01 18.82 -12.63
N ILE A 147 -30.78 19.19 -12.25
CA ILE A 147 -30.06 20.34 -12.79
C ILE A 147 -29.53 19.95 -14.17
N THR A 148 -29.79 20.79 -15.17
CA THR A 148 -29.45 20.53 -16.57
C THR A 148 -28.79 21.74 -17.22
N GLY A 149 -28.02 21.52 -18.27
CA GLY A 149 -27.39 22.59 -19.05
C GLY A 149 -26.19 23.22 -18.34
N ASP A 150 -25.94 24.49 -18.59
CA ASP A 150 -24.69 25.18 -18.20
C ASP A 150 -24.36 25.12 -16.69
N ILE A 151 -25.39 25.04 -15.83
CA ILE A 151 -25.20 24.93 -14.38
C ILE A 151 -24.61 23.56 -14.01
N LEU A 152 -25.04 22.48 -14.68
CA LEU A 152 -24.50 21.14 -14.46
C LEU A 152 -23.04 21.08 -14.90
N SER A 153 -22.71 21.67 -16.05
CA SER A 153 -21.35 21.76 -16.55
C SER A 153 -20.44 22.52 -15.59
N TYR A 154 -20.88 23.69 -15.10
CA TYR A 154 -20.13 24.48 -14.13
C TYR A 154 -19.85 23.74 -12.82
N VAL A 155 -20.85 23.03 -12.29
CA VAL A 155 -20.68 22.25 -11.06
C VAL A 155 -19.75 21.06 -11.30
N THR A 156 -19.87 20.37 -12.44
CA THR A 156 -19.02 19.23 -12.79
C THR A 156 -17.55 19.64 -12.88
N GLU A 157 -17.26 20.75 -13.59
CA GLU A 157 -15.91 21.31 -13.68
C GLU A 157 -15.35 21.69 -12.30
N MET A 158 -16.20 22.26 -11.44
CA MET A 158 -15.81 22.61 -10.08
C MET A 158 -15.44 21.38 -9.25
N ILE A 159 -16.29 20.35 -9.28
CA ILE A 159 -16.07 19.06 -8.61
C ILE A 159 -14.77 18.43 -9.10
N GLU A 160 -14.58 18.34 -10.41
CA GLU A 160 -13.35 17.77 -10.98
C GLU A 160 -12.12 18.57 -10.54
N SER A 161 -12.14 19.90 -10.66
CA SER A 161 -10.97 20.73 -10.34
C SER A 161 -10.49 20.63 -8.89
N VAL A 162 -11.42 20.43 -7.95
CA VAL A 162 -11.12 20.43 -6.52
C VAL A 162 -10.93 19.02 -5.97
N LEU A 163 -11.78 18.08 -6.39
CA LEU A 163 -11.77 16.74 -5.81
C LEU A 163 -10.76 15.84 -6.47
N LYS A 164 -10.54 15.96 -7.77
CA LYS A 164 -9.63 15.06 -8.48
C LYS A 164 -8.25 15.05 -7.84
N SER A 165 -7.65 16.23 -7.67
CA SER A 165 -6.32 16.38 -7.06
C SER A 165 -6.27 15.86 -5.61
N SER A 166 -7.33 16.10 -4.84
CA SER A 166 -7.42 15.64 -3.44
C SER A 166 -7.51 14.11 -3.38
N ILE A 167 -8.38 13.50 -4.20
CA ILE A 167 -8.54 12.05 -4.30
C ILE A 167 -7.25 11.40 -4.79
N GLU A 168 -6.60 11.94 -5.83
CA GLU A 168 -5.32 11.44 -6.34
C GLU A 168 -4.24 11.46 -5.25
N ALA A 169 -4.12 12.54 -4.49
CA ALA A 169 -3.15 12.64 -3.39
C ALA A 169 -3.45 11.63 -2.25
N SER A 170 -4.71 11.49 -1.85
CA SER A 170 -5.12 10.53 -0.83
C SER A 170 -4.89 9.08 -1.30
N LEU A 171 -5.20 8.77 -2.55
CA LEU A 171 -4.95 7.47 -3.16
C LEU A 171 -3.45 7.18 -3.27
N GLN A 172 -2.65 8.15 -3.71
CA GLN A 172 -1.20 8.01 -3.80
C GLN A 172 -0.59 7.65 -2.45
N SER A 173 -0.97 8.38 -1.39
CA SER A 173 -0.49 8.11 -0.02
C SER A 173 -0.90 6.72 0.48
N THR A 174 -2.18 6.37 0.29
CA THR A 174 -2.75 5.09 0.73
C THR A 174 -2.14 3.91 -0.02
N VAL A 175 -2.01 4.01 -1.35
CA VAL A 175 -1.41 2.97 -2.18
C VAL A 175 0.06 2.78 -1.81
N THR A 176 0.83 3.86 -1.68
CA THR A 176 2.23 3.81 -1.23
C THR A 176 2.35 3.02 0.08
N SER A 177 1.58 3.40 1.10
CA SER A 177 1.62 2.72 2.40
C SER A 177 1.17 1.26 2.32
N SER A 178 0.15 0.96 1.50
CA SER A 178 -0.34 -0.41 1.32
C SER A 178 0.71 -1.30 0.64
N LEU A 179 1.44 -0.77 -0.35
CA LEU A 179 2.50 -1.49 -1.06
C LEU A 179 3.67 -1.79 -0.13
N GLU A 180 4.11 -0.80 0.65
CA GLU A 180 5.18 -0.98 1.64
C GLU A 180 4.81 -2.06 2.65
N GLN A 181 3.61 -1.97 3.25
CA GLN A 181 3.14 -2.94 4.23
C GLN A 181 2.96 -4.34 3.64
N ALA A 182 2.41 -4.43 2.42
CA ALA A 182 2.22 -5.71 1.73
C ALA A 182 3.57 -6.39 1.44
N LEU A 183 4.49 -5.67 0.81
CA LEU A 183 5.79 -6.22 0.43
C LEU A 183 6.66 -6.51 1.65
N ASP A 184 6.58 -5.71 2.71
CA ASP A 184 7.26 -6.02 3.96
C ASP A 184 6.72 -7.28 4.63
N SER A 185 5.40 -7.47 4.60
CA SER A 185 4.77 -8.69 5.12
C SER A 185 5.17 -9.94 4.32
N ILE A 186 5.31 -9.81 3.00
CA ILE A 186 5.59 -10.94 2.10
C ILE A 186 7.09 -11.26 2.06
N LEU A 187 7.93 -10.25 1.85
CA LEU A 187 9.36 -10.40 1.57
C LEU A 187 10.23 -10.08 2.79
N SER A 188 9.88 -9.05 3.55
CA SER A 188 10.71 -8.53 4.66
C SER A 188 10.32 -9.04 6.05
N ARG A 189 9.46 -10.06 6.13
CA ARG A 189 9.01 -10.63 7.41
C ARG A 189 10.18 -11.18 8.25
N GLN A 190 9.90 -11.55 9.50
CA GLN A 190 10.88 -12.25 10.32
C GLN A 190 11.20 -13.62 9.70
N TRP A 191 12.45 -13.81 9.28
CA TRP A 191 12.94 -15.06 8.65
C TRP A 191 13.57 -16.03 9.66
N ASP A 192 13.69 -15.63 10.93
CA ASP A 192 14.23 -16.49 11.98
C ASP A 192 13.47 -17.81 12.06
N ILE A 193 14.22 -18.90 12.20
CA ILE A 193 13.65 -20.24 12.36
C ILE A 193 13.89 -20.70 13.80
N ALA A 194 12.82 -20.72 14.58
CA ALA A 194 12.84 -21.29 15.92
C ALA A 194 12.23 -22.70 15.92
N GLY A 195 12.78 -23.58 16.74
CA GLY A 195 12.27 -24.94 16.89
C GLY A 195 12.82 -25.64 18.13
N ASN A 196 12.35 -26.87 18.34
CA ASN A 196 12.79 -27.69 19.45
C ASN A 196 12.94 -29.15 19.01
N VAL A 197 14.05 -29.77 19.42
CA VAL A 197 14.29 -31.21 19.25
C VAL A 197 14.72 -31.78 20.60
N SER A 198 13.90 -32.68 21.16
CA SER A 198 14.09 -33.19 22.53
C SER A 198 14.18 -32.02 23.52
N LYS A 199 15.27 -31.93 24.30
CA LYS A 199 15.53 -30.87 25.29
C LYS A 199 16.24 -29.65 24.71
N VAL A 200 16.51 -29.62 23.40
CA VAL A 200 17.24 -28.52 22.77
C VAL A 200 16.25 -27.60 22.08
N PHE A 201 16.12 -26.38 22.60
CA PHE A 201 15.48 -25.27 21.90
C PHE A 201 16.54 -24.55 21.08
N TYR A 202 16.28 -24.34 19.79
CA TYR A 202 17.20 -23.65 18.89
C TYR A 202 16.52 -22.49 18.18
N ASN A 203 17.33 -21.51 17.80
CA ASN A 203 16.97 -20.40 16.94
C ASN A 203 18.05 -20.23 15.88
N LEU A 204 17.66 -20.26 14.61
CA LEU A 204 18.50 -19.83 13.49
C LEU A 204 18.13 -18.37 13.20
N ALA A 205 18.93 -17.46 13.71
CA ALA A 205 18.74 -16.03 13.49
C ALA A 205 19.21 -15.66 12.07
N VAL A 206 18.34 -15.02 11.30
CA VAL A 206 18.63 -14.59 9.93
C VAL A 206 18.96 -13.10 9.93
N HIS A 207 20.11 -12.76 9.37
CA HIS A 207 20.63 -11.40 9.29
C HIS A 207 20.75 -10.95 7.84
N PHE A 208 20.14 -9.84 7.48
CA PHE A 208 20.39 -9.20 6.18
C PHE A 208 21.75 -8.48 6.25
N LEU A 209 22.71 -8.92 5.44
CA LEU A 209 24.10 -8.47 5.53
C LEU A 209 24.39 -7.26 4.63
N GLU A 210 23.67 -7.15 3.52
CA GLU A 210 23.85 -6.10 2.52
C GLU A 210 22.49 -5.49 2.14
N THR A 211 22.53 -4.28 1.57
CA THR A 211 21.32 -3.69 0.97
C THR A 211 20.92 -4.53 -0.23
N PRO A 212 19.67 -5.01 -0.32
CA PRO A 212 19.25 -5.80 -1.45
C PRO A 212 19.41 -5.04 -2.76
N THR A 213 19.79 -5.74 -3.83
CA THR A 213 19.97 -5.14 -5.15
C THR A 213 18.97 -5.71 -6.13
N VAL A 214 18.47 -4.88 -7.04
CA VAL A 214 17.53 -5.29 -8.08
C VAL A 214 18.19 -5.10 -9.44
N THR A 215 18.27 -6.17 -10.22
CA THR A 215 18.85 -6.13 -11.58
C THR A 215 17.98 -6.93 -12.53
N LYS A 216 17.98 -6.58 -13.82
CA LYS A 216 17.23 -7.38 -14.82
C LYS A 216 17.78 -8.80 -14.98
N ALA A 217 19.09 -8.98 -14.80
CA ALA A 217 19.76 -10.26 -15.01
C ALA A 217 19.53 -11.25 -13.85
N ASN A 218 19.45 -10.74 -12.62
CA ASN A 218 19.40 -11.56 -11.42
C ASN A 218 18.13 -11.37 -10.60
N GLY A 219 17.23 -10.48 -10.97
CA GLY A 219 16.07 -10.18 -10.15
C GLY A 219 16.45 -9.44 -8.86
N LEU A 220 15.74 -9.71 -7.77
CA LEU A 220 16.06 -9.21 -6.43
C LEU A 220 17.06 -10.15 -5.77
N MET A 221 18.24 -9.61 -5.48
CA MET A 221 19.35 -10.28 -4.80
C MET A 221 19.40 -9.86 -3.34
N ILE A 222 19.41 -10.84 -2.45
CA ILE A 222 19.44 -10.68 -1.00
C ILE A 222 20.61 -11.48 -0.46
N VAL A 223 21.48 -10.83 0.33
CA VAL A 223 22.60 -11.51 1.02
C VAL A 223 22.26 -11.66 2.49
N ILE A 224 22.20 -12.90 2.97
CA ILE A 224 21.88 -13.21 4.37
C ILE A 224 23.00 -13.96 5.08
N GLY A 225 23.09 -13.75 6.39
CA GLY A 225 23.87 -14.52 7.34
C GLY A 225 22.95 -15.31 8.26
N ILE A 226 23.42 -16.47 8.73
CA ILE A 226 22.68 -17.30 9.69
C ILE A 226 23.54 -17.56 10.93
N ASP A 227 23.02 -17.18 12.09
CA ASP A 227 23.62 -17.48 13.39
C ASP A 227 22.76 -18.50 14.15
N ALA A 228 23.35 -19.66 14.48
CA ALA A 228 22.68 -20.70 15.26
C ALA A 228 22.87 -20.47 16.75
N ASN A 229 21.75 -20.37 17.47
CA ASN A 229 21.70 -20.25 18.93
C ASN A 229 20.89 -21.41 19.52
N TYR A 230 21.30 -21.94 20.68
CA TYR A 230 20.53 -23.00 21.34
C TYR A 230 20.57 -22.89 22.87
N LYS A 231 19.55 -23.49 23.50
CA LYS A 231 19.45 -23.68 24.94
C LYS A 231 19.02 -25.12 25.22
N MET A 232 19.63 -25.75 26.23
CA MET A 232 19.24 -27.07 26.71
C MET A 232 18.35 -26.91 27.94
N ASP A 233 17.22 -27.61 27.96
CA ASP A 233 16.39 -27.74 29.16
C ASP A 233 17.01 -28.77 30.11
N ALA A 234 17.53 -28.29 31.24
CA ALA A 234 18.18 -29.11 32.25
C ALA A 234 17.19 -29.93 33.10
N GLU A 235 15.88 -29.62 33.08
CA GLU A 235 14.93 -30.18 34.05
C GLU A 235 14.24 -31.48 33.59
N ALA A 236 14.21 -31.78 32.30
CA ALA A 236 13.64 -33.02 31.79
C ALA A 236 14.50 -34.28 32.08
N GLY A 237 15.59 -34.16 32.86
CA GLY A 237 16.48 -35.26 33.25
C GLY A 237 16.32 -35.76 34.69
N VAL A 238 15.51 -35.10 35.51
CA VAL A 238 15.46 -35.35 36.98
C VAL A 238 14.11 -35.91 37.45
N ALA A 239 13.06 -35.91 36.60
CA ALA A 239 11.72 -36.36 36.99
C ALA A 239 11.48 -37.90 36.91
N ALA A 240 12.49 -38.71 36.57
CA ALA A 240 12.33 -40.17 36.44
C ALA A 240 12.82 -40.98 37.66
N LEU A 241 13.30 -40.35 38.72
CA LEU A 241 13.80 -41.05 39.92
C LEU A 241 13.33 -40.37 41.21
N LYS A 242 12.02 -40.39 41.47
CA LYS A 242 11.46 -40.39 42.83
C LYS A 242 10.15 -41.18 42.86
N ILE A 243 10.29 -42.50 42.80
CA ILE A 243 9.34 -43.38 43.51
C ILE A 243 10.06 -43.69 44.81
N GLU A 244 9.77 -42.92 45.85
CA GLU A 244 10.10 -43.31 47.23
C GLU A 244 8.94 -44.16 47.78
N HIS A 245 9.33 -45.19 48.52
CA HIS A 245 8.51 -46.26 49.08
C HIS A 245 7.35 -45.83 49.97
#